data_AF-A0A7S3FXU6-F1
#
_entry.id   AF-A0A7S3FXU6-F1
#
_cell.length_a   1.000
_cell.length_b   1.000
_cell.length_c   1.000
_cell.angle_alpha   90.00
_cell.angle_beta   90.00
_cell.angle_gamma   90.00
#
_symmetry.space_group_name_H-M   'P 1'
#
loop_
_entity.id
_entity.type
_entity.pdbx_description
1 polymer ?
#
loop_
_entity_poly.entity_id
_entity_poly.type
_entity_poly.pdbx_seq_one_letter_code
_entity_poly.pdbx_strand_id
1 'polypeptide(L)'
;RKSRMQAFRSKAAVSLLLQSHKQAIVKVSGVRAFSSSEEEAKAEQDRMKNVIDPYKKQYNDFLKNVSVYEEQNEDTLKAMYYLAFGDKLKGYATEKGTDKYYRMSQYAEGEFGVNLDVHPDNFRNPAGDEMLKITSVGIGTYMGGPEDHVDFDMYSAIKTSVMSGGVNVIDTAPNYRYMKSERTVGKALTVLEQKYDISRDQIFVASKGGYVPEDSLTMTPQSEMIKTLVKDHQVPESEFVKPSAHCLHPNFLEQQ
;
A
#
# COMPACT_ATOMS: atom_id res chain seq x y z
N ARG A 1 -27.97 -21.61 24.87
CA ARG A 1 -27.97 -20.31 25.59
C ARG A 1 -26.71 -19.46 25.33
N LYS A 2 -25.51 -20.04 25.14
CA LYS A 2 -24.28 -19.27 24.82
C LYS A 2 -24.23 -18.67 23.39
N SER A 3 -24.80 -19.32 22.37
CA SER A 3 -24.79 -18.78 20.98
C SER A 3 -25.70 -17.57 20.75
N ARG A 4 -26.80 -17.45 21.51
CA ARG A 4 -27.71 -16.29 21.45
C ARG A 4 -27.11 -15.03 22.08
N MET A 5 -26.20 -15.14 23.05
CA MET A 5 -25.53 -13.99 23.68
C MET A 5 -24.42 -13.38 22.81
N GLN A 6 -23.70 -14.19 22.01
CA GLN A 6 -22.71 -13.69 21.05
C GLN A 6 -23.35 -12.91 19.90
N ALA A 7 -24.46 -13.42 19.35
CA ALA A 7 -25.21 -12.72 18.30
C ALA A 7 -25.87 -11.41 18.77
N PHE A 8 -26.23 -11.31 20.06
CA PHE A 8 -26.80 -10.08 20.62
C PHE A 8 -25.73 -9.01 20.88
N ARG A 9 -24.50 -9.42 21.25
CA ARG A 9 -23.37 -8.51 21.45
C ARG A 9 -22.84 -7.93 20.13
N SER A 10 -22.81 -8.70 19.04
CA SER A 10 -22.34 -8.15 17.74
C SER A 10 -23.34 -7.17 17.12
N LYS A 11 -24.66 -7.44 17.20
CA LYS A 11 -25.69 -6.50 16.72
C LYS A 11 -25.79 -5.22 17.55
N ALA A 12 -25.60 -5.32 18.87
CA ALA A 12 -25.57 -4.14 19.75
C ALA A 12 -24.32 -3.28 19.52
N ALA A 13 -23.15 -3.88 19.30
CA ALA A 13 -21.92 -3.15 18.99
C ALA A 13 -22.01 -2.40 17.64
N VAL A 14 -22.55 -3.06 16.61
CA VAL A 14 -22.79 -2.43 15.29
C VAL A 14 -23.81 -1.28 15.40
N SER A 15 -24.88 -1.45 16.21
CA SER A 15 -25.89 -0.40 16.43
C SER A 15 -25.35 0.80 17.23
N LEU A 16 -24.44 0.59 18.17
CA LEU A 16 -23.81 1.66 18.97
C LEU A 16 -22.76 2.43 18.16
N LEU A 17 -21.98 1.74 17.32
CA LEU A 17 -21.07 2.36 16.34
C LEU A 17 -21.83 3.26 15.36
N LEU A 18 -22.96 2.77 14.81
CA LEU A 18 -23.84 3.57 13.93
C LEU A 18 -24.47 4.78 14.64
N GLN A 19 -24.81 4.67 15.93
CA GLN A 19 -25.36 5.79 16.71
C GLN A 19 -24.32 6.85 17.07
N SER A 20 -23.09 6.44 17.39
CA SER A 20 -21.98 7.37 17.65
C SER A 20 -21.56 8.15 16.38
N HIS A 21 -21.60 7.49 15.21
CA HIS A 21 -21.37 8.15 13.92
C HIS A 21 -22.47 9.15 13.53
N LYS A 22 -23.74 8.88 13.86
CA LYS A 22 -24.81 9.86 13.63
C LYS A 22 -24.64 11.14 14.46
N GLN A 23 -24.02 11.07 15.64
CA GLN A 23 -23.76 12.25 16.47
C GLN A 23 -22.52 13.03 16.02
N ALA A 24 -21.51 12.37 15.43
CA ALA A 24 -20.34 13.05 14.86
C ALA A 24 -20.64 13.77 13.53
N ILE A 25 -21.62 13.29 12.75
CA ILE A 25 -22.03 13.91 11.47
C ILE A 25 -22.84 15.20 11.68
N VAL A 26 -23.46 15.41 12.84
CA VAL A 26 -24.22 16.63 13.15
C VAL A 26 -23.32 17.70 13.75
N LYS A 27 -22.31 18.18 13.00
CA LYS A 27 -21.71 19.51 13.19
C LYS A 27 -20.85 20.05 12.05
N VAL A 28 -21.07 19.58 10.82
CA VAL A 28 -20.55 20.24 9.61
C VAL A 28 -21.72 20.63 8.71
N SER A 29 -22.61 21.50 9.23
CA SER A 29 -23.60 22.19 8.42
C SER A 29 -22.96 23.43 7.79
N GLY A 30 -22.18 23.18 6.74
CA GLY A 30 -21.78 24.17 5.75
C GLY A 30 -21.84 23.48 4.41
N VAL A 31 -22.91 23.69 3.64
CA VAL A 31 -23.00 23.22 2.26
C VAL A 31 -21.93 23.97 1.47
N ARG A 32 -20.75 23.36 1.33
CA ARG A 32 -19.73 23.82 0.40
C ARG A 32 -20.15 23.33 -0.97
N ALA A 33 -20.43 24.24 -1.90
CA ALA A 33 -20.62 23.88 -3.29
C ALA A 33 -19.32 23.24 -3.79
N PHE A 34 -19.41 22.03 -4.33
CA PHE A 34 -18.28 21.35 -4.96
C PHE A 34 -17.90 22.11 -6.25
N SER A 35 -16.62 22.14 -6.59
CA SER A 35 -16.21 22.64 -7.91
C SER A 35 -16.68 21.66 -9.01
N SER A 36 -16.78 22.14 -10.26
CA SER A 36 -17.17 21.28 -11.39
C SER A 36 -16.26 20.04 -11.53
N SER A 37 -14.97 20.18 -11.22
CA SER A 37 -14.02 19.06 -11.24
C SER A 37 -14.25 18.04 -10.12
N GLU A 38 -14.73 18.48 -8.95
CA GLU A 38 -15.05 17.57 -7.83
C GLU A 38 -16.35 16.81 -8.09
N GLU A 39 -17.35 17.45 -8.72
CA GLU A 39 -18.58 16.79 -9.16
C GLU A 39 -18.32 15.72 -10.23
N GLU A 40 -17.45 16.02 -11.21
CA GLU A 40 -17.02 15.07 -12.24
C GLU A 40 -16.26 13.87 -11.64
N ALA A 41 -15.32 14.12 -10.72
CA ALA A 41 -14.58 13.06 -10.03
C ALA A 41 -15.52 12.16 -9.22
N LYS A 42 -16.50 12.74 -8.53
CA LYS A 42 -17.51 12.00 -7.77
C LYS A 42 -18.42 11.17 -8.67
N ALA A 43 -18.87 11.73 -9.80
CA ALA A 43 -19.69 11.00 -10.76
C ALA A 43 -18.95 9.82 -11.39
N GLU A 44 -17.65 9.97 -11.66
CA GLU A 44 -16.80 8.87 -12.14
C GLU A 44 -16.60 7.79 -11.07
N GLN A 45 -16.37 8.20 -9.82
CA GLN A 45 -16.27 7.27 -8.69
C GLN A 45 -17.56 6.46 -8.50
N ASP A 46 -18.72 7.10 -8.58
CA ASP A 46 -20.02 6.43 -8.47
C ASP A 46 -20.30 5.49 -9.66
N ARG A 47 -19.80 5.81 -10.86
CA ARG A 47 -19.80 4.85 -11.99
C ARG A 47 -18.91 3.65 -11.70
N MET A 48 -17.70 3.85 -11.19
CA MET A 48 -16.74 2.79 -10.91
C MET A 48 -17.22 1.82 -9.82
N LYS A 49 -17.98 2.30 -8.83
CA LYS A 49 -18.61 1.44 -7.80
C LYS A 49 -19.52 0.34 -8.35
N ASN A 50 -20.05 0.51 -9.56
CA ASN A 50 -20.91 -0.51 -10.19
C ASN A 50 -20.11 -1.61 -10.93
N VAL A 51 -18.82 -1.38 -11.18
CA VAL A 51 -17.95 -2.28 -11.96
C VAL A 51 -16.84 -2.89 -11.09
N ILE A 52 -16.53 -2.26 -9.96
CA ILE A 52 -15.62 -2.77 -8.94
C ILE A 52 -16.45 -3.41 -7.85
N ASP A 53 -16.13 -4.64 -7.45
CA ASP A 53 -16.70 -5.34 -6.30
C ASP A 53 -15.76 -6.49 -5.92
N PRO A 54 -14.92 -6.32 -4.88
CA PRO A 54 -13.96 -7.35 -4.47
C PRO A 54 -14.63 -8.66 -4.03
N TYR A 55 -15.81 -8.58 -3.40
CA TYR A 55 -16.56 -9.74 -2.94
C TYR A 55 -17.11 -10.56 -4.11
N LYS A 56 -17.40 -9.91 -5.24
CA LYS A 56 -17.77 -10.57 -6.50
C LYS A 56 -16.60 -10.81 -7.45
N LYS A 57 -15.36 -10.51 -7.03
CA LYS A 57 -14.14 -10.60 -7.86
C LYS A 57 -14.23 -9.76 -9.14
N GLN A 58 -14.90 -8.61 -9.07
CA GLN A 58 -14.98 -7.64 -10.16
C GLN A 58 -13.88 -6.60 -9.95
N TYR A 59 -12.92 -6.57 -10.88
CA TYR A 59 -11.76 -5.68 -10.81
C TYR A 59 -11.66 -4.82 -12.06
N ASN A 60 -11.29 -3.56 -11.88
CA ASN A 60 -11.06 -2.61 -12.96
C ASN A 60 -9.96 -1.61 -12.57
N ASP A 61 -8.76 -1.82 -13.08
CA ASP A 61 -7.56 -1.01 -12.86
C ASP A 61 -7.39 -0.65 -11.38
N PHE A 62 -7.10 -1.68 -10.57
CA PHE A 62 -7.04 -1.55 -9.12
C PHE A 62 -6.14 -0.39 -8.68
N LEU A 63 -4.96 -0.25 -9.29
CA LEU A 63 -3.98 0.77 -8.92
C LEU A 63 -4.46 2.20 -9.17
N LYS A 64 -5.34 2.43 -10.16
CA LYS A 64 -5.98 3.74 -10.36
C LYS A 64 -7.18 3.95 -9.44
N ASN A 65 -7.86 2.88 -9.04
CA ASN A 65 -9.15 2.96 -8.35
C ASN A 65 -9.11 2.55 -6.86
N VAL A 66 -7.94 2.42 -6.23
CA VAL A 66 -7.76 1.95 -4.83
C VAL A 66 -8.75 2.59 -3.83
N SER A 67 -9.05 3.88 -3.94
CA SER A 67 -10.03 4.56 -3.06
C SER A 67 -11.44 3.99 -3.17
N VAL A 68 -11.87 3.56 -4.37
CA VAL A 68 -13.18 2.91 -4.61
C VAL A 68 -13.22 1.56 -3.89
N TYR A 69 -12.14 0.77 -4.00
CA TYR A 69 -12.01 -0.52 -3.32
C TYR A 69 -12.06 -0.35 -1.80
N GLU A 70 -11.37 0.65 -1.27
CA GLU A 70 -11.36 0.94 0.17
C GLU A 70 -12.73 1.38 0.70
N GLU A 71 -13.48 2.16 -0.07
CA GLU A 71 -14.86 2.55 0.27
C GLU A 71 -15.80 1.35 0.28
N GLN A 72 -15.68 0.46 -0.72
CA GLN A 72 -16.53 -0.73 -0.84
C GLN A 72 -16.22 -1.81 0.20
N ASN A 73 -15.00 -1.85 0.70
CA ASN A 73 -14.61 -2.74 1.80
C ASN A 73 -15.10 -2.24 3.18
N GLU A 74 -15.89 -1.16 3.23
CA GLU A 74 -16.41 -0.49 4.44
C GLU A 74 -15.33 -0.08 5.45
N ASP A 75 -14.07 -0.03 5.01
CA ASP A 75 -12.91 0.33 5.80
C ASP A 75 -12.85 1.86 5.91
N THR A 76 -13.65 2.43 6.81
CA THR A 76 -13.97 3.87 6.86
C THR A 76 -13.23 4.64 7.96
N LEU A 77 -12.14 4.07 8.48
CA LEU A 77 -11.38 4.57 9.64
C LEU A 77 -11.00 6.06 9.59
N LYS A 78 -10.85 6.64 8.40
CA LYS A 78 -10.84 8.09 8.20
C LYS A 78 -11.67 8.44 6.97
N ALA A 79 -12.46 9.50 7.06
CA ALA A 79 -13.26 10.01 5.95
C ALA A 79 -12.33 10.46 4.79
N MET A 80 -12.70 10.06 3.56
CA MET A 80 -12.16 10.44 2.25
C MET A 80 -10.71 10.97 2.21
N TYR A 81 -9.81 10.16 1.67
CA TYR A 81 -8.50 10.60 1.20
C TYR A 81 -8.40 10.35 -0.31
N TYR A 82 -7.94 11.36 -1.04
CA TYR A 82 -7.57 11.20 -2.44
C TYR A 82 -6.10 10.76 -2.48
N LEU A 83 -5.85 9.55 -2.98
CA LEU A 83 -4.51 9.14 -3.35
C LEU A 83 -4.11 9.89 -4.62
N ALA A 84 -3.42 11.02 -4.49
CA ALA A 84 -2.79 11.66 -5.63
C ALA A 84 -1.82 10.66 -6.27
N PHE A 85 -2.11 10.26 -7.52
CA PHE A 85 -1.41 9.18 -8.20
C PHE A 85 0.10 9.46 -8.41
N GLY A 86 0.52 10.72 -8.33
CA GLY A 86 1.90 11.15 -8.52
C GLY A 86 2.68 11.52 -7.25
N ASP A 87 2.04 11.57 -6.08
CA ASP A 87 2.72 12.00 -4.86
C ASP A 87 3.58 10.86 -4.31
N LYS A 88 4.90 11.02 -4.42
CA LYS A 88 5.86 10.08 -3.84
C LYS A 88 5.77 10.16 -2.32
N LEU A 89 5.55 9.01 -1.69
CA LEU A 89 5.69 8.86 -0.24
C LEU A 89 7.16 9.07 0.13
N LYS A 90 7.45 10.15 0.86
CA LYS A 90 8.82 10.53 1.21
C LYS A 90 9.27 9.83 2.48
N GLY A 91 10.57 9.57 2.57
CA GLY A 91 11.21 9.02 3.75
C GLY A 91 11.65 7.57 3.59
N TYR A 92 12.30 7.07 4.63
CA TYR A 92 12.87 5.73 4.75
C TYR A 92 12.72 5.26 6.20
N ALA A 93 12.89 3.97 6.45
CA ALA A 93 12.80 3.42 7.80
C ALA A 93 13.83 4.08 8.72
N THR A 94 13.39 4.55 9.89
CA THR A 94 14.27 5.14 10.90
C THR A 94 14.19 4.35 12.19
N GLU A 95 15.21 4.49 13.04
CA GLU A 95 15.19 3.93 14.40
C GLU A 95 13.92 4.33 15.14
N LYS A 96 13.62 5.63 15.18
CA LYS A 96 12.47 6.17 15.91
C LYS A 96 11.15 5.64 15.36
N GLY A 97 11.02 5.57 14.03
CA GLY A 97 9.82 5.05 13.37
C GLY A 97 9.64 3.56 13.61
N THR A 98 10.68 2.75 13.40
CA THR A 98 10.61 1.30 13.65
C THR A 98 10.42 0.96 15.14
N ASP A 99 10.94 1.78 16.07
CA ASP A 99 10.62 1.68 17.50
C ASP A 99 9.16 2.03 17.79
N LYS A 100 8.60 3.07 17.15
CA LYS A 100 7.16 3.36 17.24
C LYS A 100 6.32 2.17 16.80
N TYR A 101 6.67 1.53 15.68
CA TYR A 101 5.98 0.34 15.18
C TYR A 101 6.08 -0.85 16.16
N TYR A 102 7.27 -1.11 16.68
CA TYR A 102 7.48 -2.12 17.72
C TYR A 102 6.62 -1.84 18.97
N ARG A 103 6.66 -0.61 19.50
CA ARG A 103 5.85 -0.27 20.68
C ARG A 103 4.36 -0.40 20.42
N MET A 104 3.89 -0.05 19.22
CA MET A 104 2.52 -0.29 18.80
C MET A 104 2.19 -1.78 18.85
N SER A 105 3.05 -2.66 18.34
CA SER A 105 2.80 -4.11 18.37
C SER A 105 2.79 -4.73 19.78
N GLN A 106 3.50 -4.11 20.73
CA GLN A 106 3.62 -4.60 22.11
C GLN A 106 2.61 -4.00 23.09
N TYR A 107 2.28 -2.72 22.95
CA TYR A 107 1.63 -1.93 23.99
C TYR A 107 0.43 -1.13 23.54
N ALA A 108 0.13 -1.09 22.24
CA ALA A 108 -1.12 -0.48 21.83
C ALA A 108 -2.27 -1.35 22.36
N GLU A 109 -2.98 -0.86 23.38
CA GLU A 109 -4.43 -0.96 23.31
C GLU A 109 -4.76 -0.23 22.01
N GLY A 110 -4.97 -0.96 20.90
CA GLY A 110 -5.19 -0.30 19.61
C GLY A 110 -6.27 0.78 19.73
N GLU A 111 -6.40 1.66 18.73
CA GLU A 111 -7.58 2.53 18.62
C GLU A 111 -8.92 1.73 18.71
N PHE A 112 -8.82 0.40 18.63
CA PHE A 112 -9.85 -0.62 18.74
C PHE A 112 -9.82 -1.50 20.00
N GLY A 113 -8.94 -1.23 20.99
CA GLY A 113 -8.84 -2.00 22.23
C GLY A 113 -8.40 -3.46 22.05
N VAL A 114 -7.72 -3.79 20.94
CA VAL A 114 -7.19 -5.14 20.66
C VAL A 114 -5.71 -5.16 20.95
N ASN A 115 -5.30 -6.10 21.81
CA ASN A 115 -3.91 -6.51 21.93
C ASN A 115 -3.54 -7.28 20.65
N LEU A 116 -2.48 -6.84 19.96
CA LEU A 116 -2.05 -7.41 18.67
C LEU A 116 -1.36 -8.78 18.79
N ASP A 117 -1.11 -9.26 20.01
CA ASP A 117 -0.53 -10.57 20.33
C ASP A 117 0.75 -10.89 19.53
N VAL A 118 1.62 -9.89 19.36
CA VAL A 118 2.90 -10.04 18.66
C VAL A 118 4.01 -10.29 19.69
N HIS A 119 4.61 -11.47 19.63
CA HIS A 119 5.73 -11.81 20.53
C HIS A 119 6.95 -10.89 20.30
N PRO A 120 7.62 -10.38 21.35
CA PRO A 120 8.79 -9.51 21.22
C PRO A 120 9.90 -10.06 20.31
N ASP A 121 10.16 -11.38 20.38
CA ASP A 121 11.19 -12.06 19.57
C ASP A 121 10.91 -12.06 18.06
N ASN A 122 9.71 -11.65 17.64
CA ASN A 122 9.46 -11.38 16.23
C ASN A 122 10.32 -10.22 15.73
N PHE A 123 10.87 -9.35 16.59
CA PHE A 123 11.69 -8.22 16.16
C PHE A 123 13.19 -8.50 16.32
N ARG A 124 13.97 -8.11 15.31
CA ARG A 124 15.42 -8.29 15.20
C ARG A 124 16.11 -7.01 14.72
N ASN A 125 17.41 -6.94 14.95
CA ASN A 125 18.30 -5.86 14.53
C ASN A 125 19.45 -6.44 13.67
N PRO A 126 19.27 -6.64 12.35
CA PRO A 126 20.23 -7.38 11.53
C PRO A 126 21.49 -6.59 11.11
N ALA A 127 21.53 -5.26 11.30
CA ALA A 127 22.56 -4.39 10.72
C ALA A 127 23.71 -3.99 11.66
N GLY A 128 23.79 -4.55 12.87
CA GLY A 128 24.96 -4.45 13.74
C GLY A 128 25.22 -3.09 14.43
N ASP A 129 24.98 -1.96 13.77
CA ASP A 129 25.33 -0.64 14.31
C ASP A 129 24.25 0.46 14.18
N GLU A 130 23.05 0.19 13.66
CA GLU A 130 21.90 1.10 13.82
C GLU A 130 20.57 0.36 14.05
N MET A 131 20.12 0.44 15.30
CA MET A 131 18.80 0.51 15.96
C MET A 131 17.45 0.21 15.24
N LEU A 132 17.41 -0.20 13.97
CA LEU A 132 16.14 -0.53 13.30
C LEU A 132 15.53 -1.80 13.89
N LYS A 133 14.32 -1.69 14.44
CA LYS A 133 13.53 -2.83 14.91
C LYS A 133 12.68 -3.38 13.79
N ILE A 134 13.13 -4.44 13.15
CA ILE A 134 12.43 -5.04 12.02
C ILE A 134 11.91 -6.44 12.34
N THR A 135 10.83 -6.84 11.69
CA THR A 135 10.24 -8.16 11.90
C THR A 135 11.11 -9.27 11.31
N SER A 136 11.06 -10.44 11.95
CA SER A 136 11.83 -11.63 11.58
C SER A 136 11.33 -12.28 10.29
N VAL A 137 10.11 -11.91 9.88
CA VAL A 137 9.45 -12.27 8.64
C VAL A 137 9.13 -10.98 7.88
N GLY A 138 9.25 -11.03 6.55
CA GLY A 138 8.85 -9.96 5.65
C GLY A 138 7.94 -10.47 4.53
N ILE A 139 7.34 -9.55 3.78
CA ILE A 139 6.52 -9.85 2.60
C ILE A 139 7.37 -9.64 1.36
N GLY A 140 7.56 -10.71 0.57
CA GLY A 140 8.12 -10.62 -0.77
C GLY A 140 7.02 -10.43 -1.82
N THR A 141 7.25 -9.54 -2.79
CA THR A 141 6.23 -9.18 -3.80
C THR A 141 6.53 -9.70 -5.20
N TYR A 142 7.29 -10.79 -5.34
CA TYR A 142 7.73 -11.29 -6.66
C TYR A 142 6.64 -12.01 -7.45
N MET A 143 5.82 -12.82 -6.79
CA MET A 143 4.95 -13.81 -7.44
C MET A 143 3.63 -13.23 -7.96
N GLY A 144 3.11 -13.83 -9.03
CA GLY A 144 1.83 -13.49 -9.66
C GLY A 144 1.99 -12.76 -11.00
N GLY A 145 0.95 -12.74 -11.83
CA GLY A 145 0.94 -11.98 -13.08
C GLY A 145 0.55 -10.51 -12.87
N PRO A 146 0.57 -9.68 -13.93
CA PRO A 146 0.23 -8.25 -13.86
C PRO A 146 -1.28 -7.95 -13.81
N GLU A 147 -2.11 -8.86 -13.29
CA GLU A 147 -3.57 -8.69 -13.24
C GLU A 147 -4.04 -7.90 -12.01
N ASP A 148 -5.18 -7.20 -12.14
CA ASP A 148 -5.72 -6.34 -11.08
C ASP A 148 -6.09 -7.08 -9.80
N HIS A 149 -6.61 -8.30 -9.90
CA HIS A 149 -6.95 -9.11 -8.73
C HIS A 149 -5.70 -9.46 -7.91
N VAL A 150 -4.57 -9.69 -8.57
CA VAL A 150 -3.29 -9.97 -7.90
C VAL A 150 -2.76 -8.69 -7.23
N ASP A 151 -2.96 -7.51 -7.83
CA ASP A 151 -2.64 -6.24 -7.15
C ASP A 151 -3.47 -6.05 -5.90
N PHE A 152 -4.78 -6.30 -5.98
CA PHE A 152 -5.70 -6.20 -4.85
C PHE A 152 -5.30 -7.17 -3.72
N ASP A 153 -5.02 -8.43 -4.05
CA ASP A 153 -4.62 -9.45 -3.07
C ASP A 153 -3.29 -9.08 -2.40
N MET A 154 -2.29 -8.65 -3.17
CA MET A 154 -0.99 -8.20 -2.65
C MET A 154 -1.15 -6.96 -1.76
N TYR A 155 -1.89 -5.96 -2.22
CA TYR A 155 -2.19 -4.76 -1.44
C TYR A 155 -2.87 -5.11 -0.12
N SER A 156 -3.90 -5.97 -0.16
CA SER A 156 -4.66 -6.40 1.01
C SER A 156 -3.81 -7.18 1.98
N ALA A 157 -2.93 -8.05 1.48
CA ALA A 157 -1.97 -8.81 2.29
C ALA A 157 -0.98 -7.86 2.98
N ILE A 158 -0.34 -6.94 2.25
CA ILE A 158 0.58 -5.95 2.82
C ILE A 158 -0.12 -5.14 3.91
N LYS A 159 -1.28 -4.53 3.59
CA LYS A 159 -2.03 -3.70 4.54
C LYS A 159 -2.37 -4.47 5.81
N THR A 160 -2.97 -5.65 5.67
CA THR A 160 -3.43 -6.45 6.82
C THR A 160 -2.28 -6.95 7.68
N SER A 161 -1.19 -7.43 7.07
CA SER A 161 -0.01 -7.89 7.79
C SER A 161 0.75 -6.77 8.49
N VAL A 162 0.77 -5.56 7.92
CA VAL A 162 1.37 -4.40 8.59
C VAL A 162 0.47 -3.92 9.73
N MET A 163 -0.85 -3.89 9.54
CA MET A 163 -1.79 -3.50 10.59
C MET A 163 -1.87 -4.48 11.76
N SER A 164 -1.51 -5.76 11.56
CA SER A 164 -1.45 -6.72 12.65
C SER A 164 -0.27 -6.48 13.61
N GLY A 165 0.63 -5.55 13.30
CA GLY A 165 1.87 -5.34 14.07
C GLY A 165 2.94 -6.40 13.82
N GLY A 166 2.64 -7.44 13.03
CA GLY A 166 3.48 -8.62 12.85
C GLY A 166 4.50 -8.52 11.72
N VAL A 167 4.36 -7.56 10.81
CA VAL A 167 5.25 -7.39 9.66
C VAL A 167 5.54 -5.92 9.38
N ASN A 168 6.81 -5.51 9.40
CA ASN A 168 7.25 -4.21 8.90
C ASN A 168 8.38 -4.28 7.87
N VAL A 169 8.61 -5.46 7.27
CA VAL A 169 9.60 -5.68 6.22
C VAL A 169 8.90 -6.03 4.91
N ILE A 170 9.18 -5.28 3.86
CA ILE A 170 8.64 -5.49 2.51
C ILE A 170 9.81 -5.57 1.53
N ASP A 171 9.88 -6.65 0.76
CA ASP A 171 10.84 -6.85 -0.33
C ASP A 171 10.13 -6.73 -1.68
N THR A 172 10.68 -5.89 -2.56
CA THR A 172 10.14 -5.61 -3.88
C THR A 172 11.25 -5.41 -4.92
N ALA A 173 10.89 -5.11 -6.16
CA ALA A 173 11.80 -4.70 -7.23
C ALA A 173 11.03 -4.12 -8.43
N PRO A 174 11.64 -3.26 -9.26
CA PRO A 174 11.03 -2.75 -10.49
C PRO A 174 10.64 -3.87 -11.47
N ASN A 175 11.42 -4.95 -11.53
CA ASN A 175 11.10 -6.10 -12.39
C ASN A 175 9.91 -6.93 -11.91
N TYR A 176 9.51 -6.80 -10.64
CA TYR A 176 8.48 -7.66 -10.08
C TYR A 176 7.12 -7.28 -10.65
N ARG A 177 6.52 -8.22 -11.39
CA ARG A 177 5.23 -8.05 -12.05
C ARG A 177 5.22 -6.82 -12.98
N TYR A 178 6.30 -6.64 -13.76
CA TYR A 178 6.37 -5.60 -14.79
C TYR A 178 6.10 -4.18 -14.26
N MET A 179 6.85 -3.80 -13.21
CA MET A 179 6.70 -2.55 -12.45
C MET A 179 5.41 -2.40 -11.62
N LYS A 180 4.51 -3.40 -11.59
CA LYS A 180 3.29 -3.31 -10.78
C LYS A 180 3.53 -3.49 -9.29
N SER A 181 4.51 -4.31 -8.89
CA SER A 181 4.68 -4.61 -7.45
C SER A 181 5.08 -3.38 -6.65
N GLU A 182 6.03 -2.57 -7.12
CA GLU A 182 6.41 -1.33 -6.44
C GLU A 182 5.25 -0.33 -6.39
N ARG A 183 4.42 -0.28 -7.43
CA ARG A 183 3.21 0.56 -7.46
C ARG A 183 2.21 0.08 -6.40
N THR A 184 1.97 -1.22 -6.30
CA THR A 184 1.09 -1.81 -5.28
C THR A 184 1.59 -1.56 -3.87
N VAL A 185 2.90 -1.75 -3.63
CA VAL A 185 3.55 -1.43 -2.35
C VAL A 185 3.38 0.06 -2.02
N GLY A 186 3.62 0.95 -2.99
CA GLY A 186 3.42 2.38 -2.83
C GLY A 186 1.99 2.73 -2.41
N LYS A 187 0.98 2.14 -3.07
CA LYS A 187 -0.43 2.33 -2.69
C LYS A 187 -0.72 1.85 -1.27
N ALA A 188 -0.22 0.66 -0.88
CA ALA A 188 -0.41 0.14 0.46
C ALA A 188 0.21 1.06 1.52
N LEU A 189 1.44 1.54 1.31
CA LEU A 189 2.11 2.44 2.25
C LEU A 189 1.43 3.80 2.37
N THR A 190 0.96 4.39 1.27
CA THR A 190 0.23 5.66 1.35
C THR A 190 -1.07 5.50 2.14
N VAL A 191 -1.78 4.39 1.97
CA VAL A 191 -2.99 4.10 2.73
C VAL A 191 -2.69 3.88 4.22
N LEU A 192 -1.64 3.13 4.54
CA LEU A 192 -1.14 2.91 5.90
C LEU A 192 -0.84 4.23 6.62
N GLU A 193 -0.16 5.16 5.95
CA GLU A 193 0.16 6.47 6.52
C GLU A 193 -1.08 7.35 6.70
N GLN A 194 -1.90 7.47 5.64
CA GLN A 194 -3.02 8.41 5.64
C GLN A 194 -4.16 7.95 6.56
N LYS A 195 -4.49 6.66 6.59
CA LYS A 195 -5.62 6.14 7.36
C LYS A 195 -5.25 5.58 8.74
N TYR A 196 -4.09 4.96 8.90
CA TYR A 196 -3.79 4.14 10.09
C TYR A 196 -2.64 4.67 10.96
N ASP A 197 -2.11 5.87 10.67
CA ASP A 197 -0.98 6.47 11.42
C ASP A 197 0.31 5.61 11.40
N ILE A 198 0.43 4.74 10.39
CA ILE A 198 1.63 3.94 10.12
C ILE A 198 2.42 4.64 9.03
N SER A 199 3.27 5.57 9.46
CA SER A 199 4.10 6.42 8.60
C SER A 199 5.24 5.66 7.90
N ARG A 200 5.75 6.22 6.80
CA ARG A 200 6.81 5.59 5.98
C ARG A 200 8.05 5.17 6.78
N ASP A 201 8.43 5.93 7.79
CA ASP A 201 9.60 5.68 8.63
C ASP A 201 9.47 4.48 9.59
N GLN A 202 8.27 3.91 9.70
CA GLN A 202 7.97 2.72 10.50
C GLN A 202 8.22 1.40 9.75
N ILE A 203 8.28 1.45 8.41
CA ILE A 203 8.31 0.27 7.54
C ILE A 203 9.64 0.18 6.80
N PHE A 204 10.32 -0.96 6.92
CA PHE A 204 11.51 -1.27 6.14
C PHE A 204 11.10 -1.80 4.76
N VAL A 205 11.54 -1.12 3.71
CA VAL A 205 11.28 -1.51 2.31
C VAL A 205 12.62 -1.70 1.63
N ALA A 206 12.85 -2.89 1.09
CA ALA A 206 14.00 -3.20 0.26
C ALA A 206 13.55 -3.34 -1.20
N SER A 207 14.18 -2.58 -2.09
CA SER A 207 14.04 -2.75 -3.54
C SER A 207 15.39 -3.14 -4.16
N LYS A 208 15.39 -3.42 -5.46
CA LYS A 208 16.54 -3.95 -6.21
C LYS A 208 16.76 -3.09 -7.44
N GLY A 209 18.01 -2.73 -7.71
CA GLY A 209 18.42 -1.99 -8.91
C GLY A 209 19.29 -2.83 -9.83
N GLY A 210 19.46 -2.36 -11.06
CA GLY A 210 20.40 -2.90 -12.04
C GLY A 210 19.81 -3.80 -13.13
N TYR A 211 18.48 -3.96 -13.17
CA TYR A 211 17.77 -4.67 -14.23
C TYR A 211 16.76 -3.74 -14.90
N VAL A 212 16.72 -3.72 -16.24
CA VAL A 212 15.74 -2.92 -17.02
C VAL A 212 14.41 -3.67 -17.10
N PRO A 213 13.33 -3.20 -16.44
CA PRO A 213 12.05 -3.90 -16.46
C PRO A 213 11.27 -3.63 -17.77
N GLU A 214 10.27 -4.46 -18.05
CA GLU A 214 9.15 -4.06 -18.92
C GLU A 214 8.08 -3.36 -18.08
N ASP A 215 7.28 -2.50 -18.70
CA ASP A 215 6.20 -1.78 -18.01
C ASP A 215 4.82 -2.25 -18.51
N SER A 216 4.08 -2.97 -17.67
CA SER A 216 2.73 -3.41 -18.04
C SER A 216 1.68 -2.30 -18.03
N LEU A 217 1.95 -1.16 -17.39
CA LEU A 217 1.00 -0.03 -17.37
C LEU A 217 0.96 0.66 -18.73
N THR A 218 2.12 0.83 -19.36
CA THR A 218 2.27 1.44 -20.69
C THR A 218 2.41 0.42 -21.81
N MET A 219 2.44 -0.87 -21.48
CA MET A 219 2.71 -1.98 -22.41
C MET A 219 4.05 -1.83 -23.14
N THR A 220 5.04 -1.26 -22.45
CA THR A 220 6.37 -0.97 -23.03
C THR A 220 7.31 -2.15 -22.84
N PRO A 221 7.77 -2.81 -23.92
CA PRO A 221 8.69 -3.94 -23.82
C PRO A 221 10.10 -3.48 -23.42
N GLN A 222 10.89 -4.39 -22.85
CA GLN A 222 12.25 -4.11 -22.37
C GLN A 222 13.15 -3.52 -23.47
N SER A 223 13.00 -3.97 -24.71
CA SER A 223 13.80 -3.47 -25.83
C SER A 223 13.52 -1.99 -26.14
N GLU A 224 12.30 -1.52 -25.91
CA GLU A 224 11.94 -0.11 -26.05
C GLU A 224 12.43 0.70 -24.86
N MET A 225 12.34 0.16 -23.64
CA MET A 225 12.93 0.77 -22.44
C MET A 225 14.45 1.00 -22.62
N ILE A 226 15.19 0.00 -23.14
CA ILE A 226 16.62 0.13 -23.44
C ILE A 226 16.86 1.22 -24.49
N LYS A 227 16.07 1.28 -25.57
CA LYS A 227 16.21 2.33 -26.60
C LYS A 227 16.02 3.73 -26.02
N THR A 228 15.04 3.90 -25.14
CA THR A 228 14.82 5.16 -24.42
C THR A 228 16.01 5.51 -23.53
N LEU A 229 16.55 4.55 -22.78
CA LEU A 229 17.76 4.77 -21.95
C LEU A 229 18.98 5.18 -22.79
N VAL A 230 19.18 4.56 -23.94
CA VAL A 230 20.29 4.91 -24.86
C VAL A 230 20.10 6.31 -25.44
N LYS A 231 18.91 6.61 -25.94
CA LYS A 231 18.63 7.84 -26.68
C LYS A 231 18.50 9.06 -25.76
N ASP A 232 17.72 8.92 -24.69
CA ASP A 232 17.26 10.06 -23.89
C ASP A 232 18.09 10.21 -22.59
N HIS A 233 18.66 9.11 -22.07
CA HIS A 233 19.46 9.10 -20.84
C HIS A 233 20.96 8.84 -21.08
N GLN A 234 21.39 8.76 -22.35
CA GLN A 234 22.79 8.63 -22.75
C GLN A 234 23.49 7.42 -22.11
N VAL A 235 22.78 6.31 -21.91
CA VAL A 235 23.37 5.05 -21.44
C VAL A 235 23.91 4.28 -22.65
N PRO A 236 25.23 4.04 -22.78
CA PRO A 236 25.76 3.35 -23.95
C PRO A 236 25.17 1.93 -24.09
N GLU A 237 24.84 1.50 -25.32
CA GLU A 237 24.26 0.17 -25.54
C GLU A 237 25.17 -0.97 -25.06
N SER A 238 26.49 -0.73 -25.05
CA SER A 238 27.50 -1.68 -24.56
C SER A 238 27.42 -1.97 -23.05
N GLU A 239 26.77 -1.10 -22.28
CA GLU A 239 26.62 -1.26 -20.82
C GLU A 239 25.54 -2.28 -20.43
N PHE A 240 24.69 -2.70 -21.38
CA PHE A 240 23.64 -3.69 -21.13
C PHE A 240 24.15 -5.12 -21.36
N VAL A 241 24.09 -5.95 -20.32
CA VAL A 241 24.48 -7.36 -20.39
C VAL A 241 23.46 -8.15 -21.21
N LYS A 242 23.83 -8.57 -22.43
CA LYS A 242 22.98 -9.39 -23.31
C LYS A 242 23.08 -10.88 -22.93
N PRO A 243 21.96 -11.65 -22.88
CA PRO A 243 20.58 -11.24 -23.19
C PRO A 243 19.79 -10.72 -21.98
N SER A 244 20.39 -10.66 -20.79
CA SER A 244 19.69 -10.43 -19.53
C SER A 244 19.23 -8.99 -19.24
N ALA A 245 19.75 -8.01 -20.00
CA ALA A 245 19.47 -6.56 -19.84
C ALA A 245 19.77 -5.99 -18.44
N HIS A 246 20.77 -6.53 -17.73
CA HIS A 246 21.33 -5.89 -16.54
C HIS A 246 22.25 -4.74 -16.94
N CYS A 247 22.25 -3.66 -16.17
CA CYS A 247 23.08 -2.48 -16.38
C CYS A 247 23.34 -1.79 -15.03
N LEU A 248 24.59 -1.39 -14.77
CA LEU A 248 24.97 -0.64 -13.57
C LEU A 248 25.49 0.77 -13.92
N HIS A 249 25.25 1.23 -15.15
CA HIS A 249 25.66 2.56 -15.58
C HIS A 249 24.97 3.63 -14.71
N PRO A 250 25.67 4.64 -14.18
CA PRO A 250 25.10 5.64 -13.27
C PRO A 250 23.84 6.32 -13.80
N ASN A 251 23.82 6.73 -15.08
CA ASN A 251 22.64 7.37 -15.68
C ASN A 251 21.40 6.48 -15.68
N PHE A 252 21.55 5.15 -15.73
CA PHE A 252 20.42 4.22 -15.60
C PHE A 252 20.02 4.08 -14.13
N LEU A 253 20.98 3.93 -13.21
CA LEU A 253 20.69 3.83 -11.78
C LEU A 253 19.99 5.08 -11.23
N GLU A 254 20.26 6.26 -11.78
CA GLU A 254 19.53 7.50 -11.45
C GLU A 254 18.04 7.49 -11.87
N GLN A 255 17.66 6.59 -12.79
CA GLN A 255 16.25 6.40 -13.17
C GLN A 255 15.51 5.38 -12.30
N GLN A 256 16.19 4.76 -11.32
CA GLN A 256 15.62 3.73 -10.43
C GLN A 256 15.36 4.22 -9.01
#